data_AF-A0A5B7A077-F1
#
_entry.id   AF-A0A5B7A077-F1
#
_cell.length_a   1.000
_cell.length_b   1.000
_cell.length_c   1.000
_cell.angle_alpha   90.00
_cell.angle_beta   90.00
_cell.angle_gamma   90.00
#
_symmetry.space_group_name_H-M   'P 1'
#
loop_
_entity.id
_entity.type
_entity.pdbx_description
1 polymer ?
#
loop_
_entity_poly.entity_id
_entity_poly.type
_entity_poly.pdbx_seq_one_letter_code
_entity_poly.pdbx_strand_id
1 'polypeptide(L)'
;SLHPHLLLFSSIFSFHHRQHIPKLFLIFLFLSIIHHFPPKSLATPTPLLPKQALPTKSGYLTVNSTIDSAIFFTFYEAQKPNSPLSQTPLLIRLQGGPGCSSSLGNF
;
A
#
# COMPACT_ATOMS: atom_id res chain seq x y z
N SER A 1 43.87 0.16 24.77
CA SER A 1 43.86 -1.19 24.19
C SER A 1 42.64 -1.31 23.28
N LEU A 2 42.76 -0.80 22.05
CA LEU A 2 41.70 -0.84 21.04
C LEU A 2 41.99 -2.05 20.16
N HIS A 3 40.97 -2.92 20.04
CA HIS A 3 41.08 -4.28 19.57
C HIS A 3 41.44 -4.32 18.06
N PRO A 4 42.59 -4.91 17.65
CA PRO A 4 43.06 -4.91 16.25
C PRO A 4 42.13 -5.66 15.27
N HIS A 5 41.18 -6.44 15.80
CA HIS A 5 40.20 -7.17 15.01
C HIS A 5 39.16 -6.25 14.35
N LEU A 6 38.79 -5.13 14.98
CA LEU A 6 37.74 -4.25 14.46
C LEU A 6 38.17 -3.47 13.21
N LEU A 7 39.46 -3.11 13.14
CA LEU A 7 40.06 -2.42 11.99
C LEU A 7 40.22 -3.34 10.78
N LEU A 8 40.42 -4.65 11.01
CA LEU A 8 40.47 -5.64 9.94
C LEU A 8 39.08 -5.85 9.34
N PHE A 9 38.03 -5.91 10.18
CA PHE A 9 36.64 -6.02 9.73
C PHE A 9 36.19 -4.80 8.90
N SER A 10 36.54 -3.58 9.30
CA SER A 10 36.22 -2.37 8.52
C SER A 10 36.97 -2.31 7.19
N SER A 11 38.21 -2.82 7.14
CA SER A 11 39.03 -2.85 5.92
C SER A 11 38.56 -3.91 4.92
N ILE A 12 38.13 -5.08 5.41
CA ILE A 12 37.49 -6.14 4.60
C ILE A 12 36.16 -5.64 4.02
N PHE A 13 35.36 -4.89 4.80
CA PHE A 13 34.09 -4.35 4.32
C PHE A 13 34.28 -3.20 3.31
N SER A 14 35.36 -2.43 3.43
CA SER A 14 35.71 -1.34 2.50
C SER A 14 36.34 -1.83 1.20
N PHE A 15 37.06 -2.96 1.21
CA PHE A 15 37.75 -3.49 0.02
C PHE A 15 36.87 -4.38 -0.88
N HIS A 16 35.74 -4.91 -0.39
CA HIS A 16 34.79 -5.69 -1.20
C HIS A 16 33.70 -4.82 -1.88
N HIS A 17 33.91 -3.50 -1.94
CA HIS A 17 33.03 -2.50 -2.55
C HIS A 17 33.17 -2.41 -4.10
N ARG A 18 33.48 -3.47 -4.85
CA ARG A 18 33.48 -3.34 -6.34
C ARG A 18 32.79 -4.50 -7.06
N GLN A 19 31.57 -4.19 -7.50
CA GLN A 19 30.86 -4.71 -8.69
C GLN A 19 29.96 -5.95 -8.57
N HIS A 20 30.06 -6.81 -7.56
CA HIS A 20 29.26 -8.07 -7.53
C HIS A 20 28.12 -8.17 -6.50
N ILE A 21 28.00 -7.22 -5.56
CA ILE A 21 26.99 -7.24 -4.49
C ILE A 21 25.55 -6.92 -4.96
N PRO A 22 25.27 -5.99 -5.91
CA PRO A 22 23.88 -5.62 -6.22
C PRO A 22 23.13 -6.76 -6.92
N LYS A 23 23.82 -7.58 -7.72
CA LYS A 23 23.22 -8.71 -8.44
C LYS A 23 22.82 -9.84 -7.49
N LEU A 24 23.67 -10.19 -6.52
CA LEU A 24 23.37 -11.25 -5.56
C LEU A 24 22.24 -10.84 -4.60
N PHE A 25 22.21 -9.57 -4.18
CA PHE A 25 21.11 -9.01 -3.39
C PHE A 25 19.78 -9.03 -4.17
N LEU A 26 19.79 -8.65 -5.45
CA LEU A 26 18.61 -8.73 -6.32
C LEU A 26 18.12 -10.17 -6.53
N ILE A 27 19.03 -11.15 -6.66
CA ILE A 27 18.68 -12.57 -6.79
C ILE A 27 18.01 -13.06 -5.50
N PHE A 28 18.55 -12.72 -4.32
CA PHE A 28 17.95 -13.09 -3.05
C PHE A 28 16.56 -12.45 -2.86
N LEU A 29 16.40 -11.18 -3.26
CA LEU A 29 15.10 -10.51 -3.27
C LEU A 29 14.10 -11.24 -4.18
N PHE A 30 14.52 -11.61 -5.39
CA PHE A 30 13.69 -12.30 -6.38
C PHE A 30 13.29 -13.71 -5.90
N LEU A 31 14.23 -14.46 -5.33
CA LEU A 31 13.94 -15.78 -4.76
C LEU A 31 12.99 -15.66 -3.57
N SER A 32 13.16 -14.67 -2.69
CA SER A 32 12.23 -14.42 -1.59
C SER A 32 10.79 -14.16 -2.09
N ILE A 33 10.65 -13.36 -3.15
CA ILE A 33 9.34 -13.10 -3.79
C ILE A 33 8.72 -14.40 -4.33
N ILE A 34 9.49 -15.24 -5.02
CA ILE A 34 8.99 -16.51 -5.58
C ILE A 34 8.55 -17.49 -4.48
N HIS A 35 9.31 -17.61 -3.39
CA HIS A 35 8.94 -18.52 -2.29
C HIS A 35 7.75 -18.02 -1.47
N HIS A 36 7.49 -16.71 -1.49
CA HIS A 36 6.34 -16.11 -0.81
C HIS A 36 5.07 -16.09 -1.68
N PHE A 37 5.13 -16.57 -2.93
CA PHE A 37 3.94 -16.80 -3.74
C PHE A 37 3.36 -18.18 -3.38
N PRO A 38 2.34 -18.28 -2.52
CA PRO A 38 1.69 -19.55 -2.27
C PRO A 38 1.11 -20.11 -3.59
N PRO A 39 1.04 -21.44 -3.74
CA PRO A 39 0.41 -22.05 -4.90
C PRO A 39 -1.00 -21.48 -5.09
N LYS A 40 -1.35 -21.11 -6.33
CA LYS A 40 -2.65 -20.57 -6.70
C LYS A 40 -3.74 -21.62 -6.39
N SER A 41 -4.35 -21.51 -5.21
CA SER A 41 -5.54 -22.26 -4.87
C SER A 41 -6.67 -21.78 -5.76
N LEU A 42 -7.33 -22.70 -6.47
CA LEU A 42 -8.58 -22.43 -7.18
C LEU A 42 -9.67 -22.22 -6.12
N ALA A 43 -9.70 -21.02 -5.55
CA ALA A 43 -10.70 -20.64 -4.58
C ALA A 43 -11.98 -20.25 -5.33
N THR A 44 -13.09 -20.95 -5.02
CA THR A 44 -14.42 -20.39 -5.21
C THR A 44 -14.41 -19.01 -4.54
N PRO A 45 -14.80 -17.92 -5.23
CA PRO A 45 -14.70 -16.58 -4.68
C PRO A 45 -15.72 -16.42 -3.56
N THR A 46 -15.34 -16.80 -2.35
CA THR A 46 -16.07 -16.41 -1.14
C THR A 46 -15.92 -14.90 -1.04
N PRO A 47 -17.02 -14.13 -1.01
CA PRO A 47 -16.94 -12.68 -0.93
C PRO A 47 -16.20 -12.28 0.35
N LEU A 48 -15.06 -11.60 0.19
CA LEU A 48 -14.17 -11.18 1.27
C LEU A 48 -14.85 -10.18 2.23
N LEU A 49 -15.90 -9.51 1.76
CA LEU A 49 -16.65 -8.51 2.51
C LEU A 49 -18.16 -8.75 2.35
N PRO A 50 -18.97 -8.46 3.37
CA PRO A 50 -20.42 -8.46 3.22
C PRO A 50 -20.83 -7.38 2.20
N LYS A 51 -21.94 -7.61 1.49
CA LYS A 51 -22.40 -6.73 0.41
C LYS A 51 -22.58 -5.26 0.87
N GLN A 52 -23.00 -5.07 2.12
CA GLN A 52 -23.20 -3.76 2.75
C GLN A 52 -21.90 -3.03 3.09
N ALA A 53 -20.76 -3.72 3.12
CA ALA A 53 -19.44 -3.12 3.33
C ALA A 53 -18.76 -2.71 2.01
N LEU A 54 -19.40 -2.97 0.87
CA LEU A 54 -18.93 -2.49 -0.42
C LEU A 54 -19.29 -1.01 -0.60
N PRO A 55 -18.43 -0.21 -1.25
CA PRO A 55 -18.76 1.17 -1.56
C PRO A 55 -19.95 1.21 -2.53
N THR A 56 -20.86 2.16 -2.31
CA THR A 56 -21.96 2.44 -3.24
C THR A 56 -21.43 2.96 -4.58
N LYS A 57 -20.37 3.77 -4.52
CA LYS A 57 -19.68 4.30 -5.70
C LYS A 57 -18.19 4.47 -5.40
N SER A 58 -17.35 4.24 -6.40
CA SER A 58 -15.92 4.58 -6.34
C SER A 58 -15.48 5.14 -7.69
N GLY A 59 -14.36 5.85 -7.71
CA GLY A 59 -13.83 6.41 -8.95
C GLY A 59 -12.76 7.46 -8.71
N TYR A 60 -12.48 8.23 -9.76
CA TYR A 60 -11.51 9.31 -9.75
C TYR A 60 -12.22 10.64 -9.99
N LEU A 61 -11.92 11.62 -9.15
CA LEU A 61 -12.32 13.02 -9.32
C LEU A 61 -11.14 13.80 -9.87
N THR A 62 -11.23 14.25 -11.11
CA THR A 62 -10.20 15.10 -11.72
C THR A 62 -10.08 16.42 -10.95
N VAL A 63 -8.87 16.74 -10.49
CA VAL A 63 -8.55 17.99 -9.77
C VAL A 63 -7.99 19.02 -10.73
N ASN A 64 -7.11 18.59 -11.64
CA ASN A 64 -6.55 19.45 -12.66
C ASN A 64 -6.37 18.66 -13.97
N SER A 65 -7.12 19.05 -14.99
CA SER A 65 -7.10 18.42 -16.32
C SER A 65 -5.87 18.80 -17.14
N THR A 66 -5.16 19.88 -16.80
CA THR A 66 -3.97 20.32 -17.53
C THR A 66 -2.74 19.49 -17.16
N ILE A 67 -2.70 18.93 -15.95
CA ILE A 67 -1.62 18.06 -15.46
C ILE A 67 -2.09 16.62 -15.20
N ASP A 68 -3.27 16.26 -15.69
CA ASP A 68 -3.91 14.94 -15.51
C ASP A 68 -3.91 14.43 -14.06
N SER A 69 -4.16 15.33 -13.10
CA SER A 69 -4.24 14.95 -11.68
C SER A 69 -5.68 14.65 -11.26
N ALA A 70 -5.84 13.53 -10.54
CA ALA A 70 -7.13 13.09 -10.04
C ALA A 70 -7.00 12.47 -8.64
N ILE A 71 -8.05 12.60 -7.84
CA ILE A 71 -8.17 12.03 -6.50
C ILE A 71 -9.11 10.82 -6.57
N PHE A 72 -8.65 9.68 -6.09
CA PHE A 72 -9.50 8.51 -5.91
C PHE A 72 -10.45 8.69 -4.72
N PHE A 73 -11.70 8.25 -4.87
CA PHE A 73 -12.71 8.27 -3.80
C PHE A 73 -13.47 6.95 -3.71
N THR A 74 -13.95 6.66 -2.49
CA THR A 74 -14.99 5.66 -2.20
C THR A 74 -16.13 6.33 -1.44
N PHE A 75 -17.36 6.15 -1.92
CA PHE A 75 -18.56 6.75 -1.37
C PHE A 75 -19.50 5.65 -0.85
N TYR A 76 -19.99 5.84 0.36
CA TYR A 76 -20.91 4.94 1.04
C TYR A 76 -22.17 5.72 1.42
N GLU A 77 -23.32 5.26 0.93
CA GLU A 77 -24.59 5.84 1.33
C GLU A 77 -24.98 5.44 2.76
N ALA A 78 -25.80 6.28 3.39
CA ALA A 78 -26.35 5.97 4.70
C ALA A 78 -27.23 4.72 4.63
N GLN A 79 -26.91 3.68 5.40
CA GLN A 79 -27.67 2.43 5.40
C GLN A 79 -29.07 2.58 6.01
N LYS A 80 -29.23 3.52 6.95
CA LYS A 80 -30.49 3.81 7.65
C LYS A 80 -30.65 5.34 7.77
N PRO A 81 -31.07 6.02 6.70
CA PRO A 81 -31.26 7.46 6.74
C PRO A 81 -32.49 7.81 7.59
N ASN A 82 -32.32 8.71 8.55
CA ASN A 82 -33.41 9.24 9.38
C ASN A 82 -34.07 10.50 8.75
N SER A 83 -33.55 10.96 7.62
CA SER A 83 -34.03 12.15 6.89
C SER A 83 -34.11 11.84 5.38
N PRO A 84 -34.86 12.64 4.60
CA PRO A 84 -34.84 12.57 3.14
C PRO A 84 -33.43 12.67 2.58
N LEU A 85 -33.19 12.11 1.38
CA LEU A 85 -31.86 12.05 0.75
C LEU A 85 -31.20 13.43 0.65
N SER A 86 -31.96 14.46 0.25
CA SER A 86 -31.45 15.84 0.14
C SER A 86 -31.05 16.48 1.48
N GLN A 87 -31.48 15.91 2.60
CA GLN A 87 -31.21 16.38 3.97
C GLN A 87 -30.26 15.43 4.72
N THR A 88 -29.75 14.38 4.07
CA THR A 88 -28.78 13.47 4.68
C THR A 88 -27.40 14.13 4.64
N PRO A 89 -26.70 14.29 5.79
CA PRO A 89 -25.41 14.96 5.83
C PRO A 89 -24.32 14.15 5.11
N LEU A 90 -23.38 14.85 4.48
CA LEU A 90 -22.20 14.25 3.86
C LEU A 90 -21.03 14.27 4.84
N LEU A 91 -20.43 13.10 5.08
CA LEU A 91 -19.22 12.96 5.89
C LEU A 91 -18.02 12.68 4.98
N ILE A 92 -17.06 13.60 4.97
CA ILE A 92 -15.79 13.45 4.25
C ILE A 92 -14.72 13.04 5.25
N ARG A 93 -14.08 11.88 5.03
CA ARG A 93 -12.98 11.38 5.87
C ARG A 93 -11.67 11.44 5.09
N LEU A 94 -10.70 12.17 5.65
CA LEU A 94 -9.35 12.30 5.10
C LEU A 94 -8.35 11.81 6.14
N GLN A 95 -7.51 10.86 5.76
CA GLN A 95 -6.37 10.46 6.57
C GLN A 95 -5.29 11.55 6.48
N GLY A 96 -4.72 11.91 7.63
CA GLY A 96 -3.60 12.86 7.69
C GLY A 96 -2.26 12.24 7.32
N GLY A 97 -1.19 13.00 7.50
CA GLY A 97 0.19 12.59 7.18
C GLY A 97 0.47 12.65 5.67
N PRO A 98 1.71 12.96 5.26
CA PRO A 98 2.07 12.96 3.85
C PRO A 98 2.12 11.52 3.31
N GLY A 99 1.36 11.25 2.25
CA GLY A 99 1.41 9.99 1.51
C GLY A 99 0.57 8.84 2.05
N CYS A 100 -0.11 9.00 3.20
CA CYS A 100 -1.03 7.99 3.69
C CYS A 100 -2.35 8.03 2.92
N SER A 101 -2.81 6.87 2.45
CA SER A 101 -4.12 6.76 1.77
C SER A 101 -5.26 6.88 2.77
N SER A 102 -6.28 7.66 2.40
CA SER A 102 -7.53 7.75 3.18
C SER A 102 -8.33 6.44 3.18
N SER A 103 -7.99 5.49 2.30
CA SER A 103 -8.59 4.14 2.31
C SER A 103 -8.20 3.30 3.52
N LEU A 104 -7.16 3.69 4.29
CA LEU A 104 -6.76 2.97 5.49
C LEU A 104 -7.86 3.00 6.57
N GLY A 105 -8.63 4.08 6.67
CA GLY A 105 -9.74 4.19 7.61
C GLY A 105 -11.05 3.50 7.16
N ASN A 106 -11.04 2.83 6.00
CA ASN A 106 -12.21 2.12 5.48
C ASN A 106 -12.19 0.60 5.79
N PHE A 107 -11.04 0.04 6.20
CA PHE A 107 -10.86 -1.38 6.51
C PHE A 107 -10.26 -1.53 7.91
#